data_AF-J2JXI0-F1
#
_entry.id   AF-J2JXI0-F1
#
_cell.length_a   1.000
_cell.length_b   1.000
_cell.length_c   1.000
_cell.angle_alpha   90.00
_cell.angle_beta   90.00
_cell.angle_gamma   90.00
#
_symmetry.space_group_name_H-M   'P 1'
#
loop_
_entity.id
_entity.type
_entity.pdbx_description
1 polymer ?
#
loop_
_entity_poly.entity_id
_entity_poly.type
_entity_poly.pdbx_seq_one_letter_code
_entity_poly.pdbx_strand_id
1 'polypeptide(L)'
;MKKRVREVQFCLQHVVELRQEAASYAYTVRAPRSKGVIPPSSYRDGDFATLAECLGDVARALGGDFKRIYVRLEGRCVGERDLAELRQEPEQVAAELKASCDAASGAAQFESTLPAPEAPTSTRD
;
A
#
# COMPACT_ATOMS: atom_id res chain seq x y z
N MET A 1 -19.29 -10.96 28.42
CA MET A 1 -19.53 -10.25 27.14
C MET A 1 -18.31 -10.38 26.23
N LYS A 2 -18.41 -11.16 25.13
CA LYS A 2 -17.34 -11.30 24.12
C LYS A 2 -17.66 -10.39 22.94
N LYS A 3 -17.25 -9.13 22.99
CA LYS A 3 -17.33 -8.19 21.87
C LYS A 3 -16.03 -7.40 21.82
N ARG A 4 -15.46 -7.26 20.61
CA ARG A 4 -14.24 -6.52 20.22
C ARG A 4 -12.91 -7.27 20.12
N VAL A 5 -12.88 -8.34 19.33
CA VAL A 5 -11.61 -8.85 18.73
C VAL A 5 -11.46 -8.38 17.27
N ARG A 6 -12.53 -7.93 16.61
CA ARG A 6 -12.51 -7.57 15.18
C ARG A 6 -11.97 -6.16 14.88
N GLU A 7 -11.86 -5.28 15.88
CA GLU A 7 -11.40 -3.89 15.70
C GLU A 7 -9.87 -3.75 15.83
N VAL A 8 -9.19 -4.75 16.43
CA VAL A 8 -7.73 -4.73 16.66
C VAL A 8 -6.95 -5.32 15.47
N GLN A 9 -7.62 -6.04 14.57
CA GLN A 9 -6.95 -6.78 13.52
C GLN A 9 -6.53 -5.90 12.32
N PHE A 10 -7.11 -4.69 12.19
CA PHE A 10 -6.65 -3.67 11.24
C PHE A 10 -5.38 -2.94 11.70
N CYS A 11 -4.92 -3.14 12.94
CA CYS A 11 -3.77 -2.44 13.52
C CYS A 11 -2.45 -3.23 13.46
N LEU A 12 -2.37 -4.33 12.70
CA LEU A 12 -1.21 -5.25 12.72
C LEU A 12 -0.67 -5.66 11.34
N GLN A 13 -1.25 -5.16 10.25
CA GLN A 13 -0.83 -5.56 8.90
C GLN A 13 0.26 -4.65 8.36
N HIS A 14 1.34 -5.25 7.89
CA HIS A 14 2.43 -4.53 7.23
C HIS A 14 1.92 -3.93 5.92
N VAL A 15 2.24 -2.66 5.72
CA VAL A 15 1.88 -1.94 4.49
C VAL A 15 3.08 -1.96 3.57
N VAL A 16 2.91 -2.51 2.38
CA VAL A 16 3.92 -2.52 1.31
C VAL A 16 3.51 -1.50 0.28
N GLU A 17 4.29 -0.43 0.19
CA GLU A 17 4.13 0.61 -0.82
C GLU A 17 5.09 0.33 -1.97
N LEU A 18 4.56 -0.09 -3.11
CA LEU A 18 5.25 -0.26 -4.38
C LEU A 18 5.15 1.02 -5.18
N ARG A 19 6.25 1.40 -5.80
CA ARG A 19 6.35 2.58 -6.67
C ARG A 19 7.23 2.29 -7.87
N GLN A 20 6.93 2.92 -9.00
CA GLN A 20 7.82 2.89 -10.15
C GLN A 20 8.83 4.05 -10.03
N GLU A 21 10.12 3.73 -10.01
CA GLU A 21 11.22 4.70 -10.03
C GLU A 21 11.85 4.73 -11.44
N ALA A 22 11.38 5.64 -12.29
CA ALA A 22 11.84 5.83 -13.67
C ALA A 22 11.76 4.56 -14.55
N ALA A 23 12.77 3.70 -14.49
CA ALA A 23 12.87 2.45 -15.25
C ALA A 23 12.87 1.18 -14.37
N SER A 24 12.80 1.31 -13.05
CA SER A 24 12.78 0.20 -12.10
C SER A 24 11.59 0.31 -11.15
N TYR A 25 11.32 -0.77 -10.43
CA TYR A 25 10.34 -0.80 -9.35
C TYR A 25 11.05 -0.82 -8.01
N ALA A 26 10.46 -0.13 -7.03
CA ALA A 26 10.91 -0.13 -5.65
C ALA A 26 9.72 -0.37 -4.72
N TYR A 27 10.00 -0.95 -3.56
CA TYR A 27 9.03 -1.11 -2.50
C TYR A 27 9.55 -0.60 -1.17
N THR A 28 8.61 -0.15 -0.34
CA THR A 28 8.87 0.21 1.05
C THR A 28 7.89 -0.52 1.94
N VAL A 29 8.42 -1.16 2.98
CA VAL A 29 7.61 -1.81 4.01
C VAL A 29 7.52 -0.89 5.21
N ARG A 30 6.28 -0.64 5.63
CA ARG A 30 6.00 0.07 6.88
C ARG A 30 5.35 -0.87 7.88
N ALA A 31 5.84 -0.78 9.11
CA ALA A 31 5.18 -1.39 10.24
C ALA A 31 3.76 -0.81 10.42
N PRO A 32 2.81 -1.61 10.91
CA PRO A 32 1.46 -1.14 11.20
C PRO A 32 1.47 0.02 12.21
N ARG A 33 0.52 0.95 12.06
CA ARG A 33 0.42 2.13 12.94
C ARG A 33 0.05 1.67 14.36
N SER A 34 1.01 1.71 15.26
CA SER A 34 0.75 1.52 16.69
C SER A 34 0.43 2.89 17.29
N LYS A 35 -0.76 3.03 17.90
CA LYS A 35 -1.21 4.23 18.65
C LYS A 35 -1.14 5.56 17.86
N GLY A 36 -1.44 5.53 16.55
CA GLY A 36 -1.58 6.76 15.73
C GLY A 36 -0.26 7.34 15.17
N VAL A 37 0.89 6.84 15.61
CA VAL A 37 2.20 7.22 15.07
C VAL A 37 2.45 6.48 13.75
N ILE A 38 2.94 7.18 12.72
CA ILE A 38 3.43 6.56 11.49
C ILE A 38 4.89 6.16 11.77
N PRO A 39 5.20 4.86 11.93
CA PRO A 39 6.58 4.44 12.11
C PRO A 39 7.41 4.74 10.85
N PRO A 40 8.73 4.97 10.98
CA PRO A 40 9.61 5.12 9.84
C PRO A 40 9.58 3.86 8.96
N SER A 41 9.86 4.02 7.67
CA SER A 41 10.01 2.88 6.75
C SER A 41 11.02 1.91 7.34
N SER A 42 10.55 0.71 7.68
CA SER A 42 11.36 -0.29 8.37
C SER A 42 12.26 -1.03 7.38
N TYR A 43 11.86 -1.05 6.11
CA TYR A 43 12.59 -1.67 5.03
C TYR A 43 12.28 -0.95 3.72
N ARG A 44 13.31 -0.77 2.89
CA ARG A 44 13.20 -0.22 1.54
C ARG A 44 14.09 -1.06 0.64
N ASP A 45 13.53 -1.50 -0.48
CA ASP A 45 14.29 -2.18 -1.52
C ASP A 45 13.84 -1.71 -2.90
N GLY A 46 14.67 -1.93 -3.91
CA GLY A 46 14.39 -1.48 -5.26
C GLY A 46 15.30 -2.09 -6.31
N ASP A 47 15.39 -1.43 -7.47
CA ASP A 47 16.13 -1.91 -8.64
C ASP A 47 15.52 -3.16 -9.32
N PHE A 48 14.23 -3.43 -9.09
CA PHE A 48 13.54 -4.52 -9.78
C PHE A 48 13.16 -4.11 -11.21
N ALA A 49 13.44 -4.96 -12.20
CA ALA A 49 13.10 -4.68 -13.59
C ALA A 49 11.58 -4.77 -13.84
N THR A 50 10.89 -5.62 -13.08
CA THR A 50 9.45 -5.84 -13.21
C THR A 50 8.73 -5.81 -11.87
N LEU A 51 7.43 -5.49 -11.92
CA LEU A 51 6.57 -5.53 -10.74
C LEU A 51 6.49 -6.94 -10.14
N ALA A 52 6.50 -7.98 -10.97
CA ALA A 52 6.46 -9.38 -10.53
C ALA A 52 7.69 -9.76 -9.70
N GLU A 53 8.89 -9.37 -10.13
CA GLU A 53 10.11 -9.59 -9.35
C GLU A 53 10.07 -8.86 -8.00
N CYS A 54 9.60 -7.61 -8.01
CA CYS A 54 9.43 -6.81 -6.81
C CYS A 54 8.47 -7.50 -5.81
N LEU A 55 7.33 -8.02 -6.28
CA LEU A 55 6.37 -8.76 -5.45
C LEU A 55 6.91 -10.10 -4.96
N GLY A 56 7.68 -10.81 -5.79
CA GLY A 56 8.34 -12.06 -5.41
C GLY A 56 9.36 -11.83 -4.31
N ASP A 57 10.13 -10.74 -4.38
CA ASP A 57 11.08 -10.35 -3.34
C ASP A 57 10.37 -9.93 -2.04
N VAL A 58 9.31 -9.12 -2.13
CA VAL A 58 8.44 -8.80 -0.98
C VAL A 58 7.92 -10.07 -0.30
N ALA A 59 7.44 -11.04 -1.08
CA ALA A 59 6.94 -12.31 -0.56
C ALA A 59 8.05 -13.16 0.08
N ARG A 60 9.28 -13.06 -0.41
CA ARG A 60 10.44 -13.72 0.18
C ARG A 60 10.89 -13.04 1.48
N ALA A 61 10.91 -11.70 1.50
CA ALA A 61 11.32 -10.90 2.64
C ALA A 61 10.31 -10.99 3.80
N LEU A 62 9.01 -11.02 3.49
CA LEU A 62 7.93 -11.02 4.51
C LEU A 62 7.30 -12.40 4.75
N GLY A 63 7.43 -13.35 3.83
CA GLY A 63 6.75 -14.65 3.87
C GLY A 63 7.18 -15.61 4.98
N GLY A 64 8.21 -15.24 5.76
CA GLY A 64 8.61 -15.99 6.97
C GLY A 64 7.75 -15.65 8.20
N ASP A 65 7.38 -14.37 8.35
CA ASP A 65 6.75 -13.85 9.55
C ASP A 65 5.26 -13.50 9.34
N PHE A 66 4.86 -13.19 8.11
CA PHE A 66 3.52 -12.73 7.79
C PHE A 66 2.86 -13.58 6.71
N LYS A 67 1.53 -13.68 6.80
CA LYS A 67 0.70 -14.36 5.78
C LYS A 67 0.03 -13.38 4.82
N ARG A 68 -0.27 -12.17 5.30
CA ARG A 68 -1.08 -11.16 4.60
C ARG A 68 -0.44 -9.79 4.74
N ILE A 69 -0.42 -9.05 3.65
CA ILE A 69 0.11 -7.69 3.59
C ILE A 69 -0.90 -6.76 2.93
N TYR A 70 -0.83 -5.49 3.29
CA TYR A 70 -1.61 -4.47 2.62
C TYR A 70 -0.77 -3.82 1.53
N VAL A 71 -1.21 -3.89 0.28
CA VAL A 71 -0.45 -3.43 -0.87
C VAL A 71 -0.94 -2.06 -1.31
N ARG A 72 0.01 -1.15 -1.54
CA ARG A 72 -0.21 0.13 -2.21
C ARG A 72 0.65 0.21 -3.45
N LEU A 73 0.09 0.61 -4.58
CA LEU A 73 0.83 0.83 -5.83
C LEU A 73 0.73 2.31 -6.18
N GLU A 74 1.87 2.98 -6.36
CA GLU A 74 1.94 4.41 -6.74
C GLU A 74 1.17 5.30 -5.74
N GLY A 75 1.22 4.95 -4.44
CA GLY A 75 0.47 5.64 -3.38
C GLY A 75 -1.03 5.29 -3.30
N ARG A 76 -1.54 4.41 -4.18
CA ARG A 76 -2.94 3.97 -4.22
C ARG A 76 -3.13 2.66 -3.47
N CYS A 77 -4.16 2.58 -2.66
CA CYS A 77 -4.54 1.36 -1.97
C CYS A 77 -5.15 0.35 -2.95
N VAL A 78 -4.44 -0.74 -3.24
CA VAL A 78 -4.91 -1.82 -4.13
C VAL A 78 -5.54 -2.99 -3.36
N GLY A 79 -5.38 -3.00 -2.04
CA GLY A 79 -6.03 -3.95 -1.14
C GLY A 79 -5.06 -4.87 -0.42
N GLU A 80 -5.63 -5.79 0.35
CA GLU A 80 -4.87 -6.83 1.05
C GLU A 80 -4.54 -7.98 0.09
N ARG A 81 -3.31 -8.48 0.15
CA ARG A 81 -2.86 -9.64 -0.63
C ARG A 81 -2.18 -10.66 0.26
N ASP A 82 -2.36 -11.93 -0.10
CA ASP A 82 -1.76 -13.06 0.59
C ASP A 82 -0.35 -13.31 0.01
N LEU A 83 0.65 -13.41 0.90
CA LEU A 83 2.05 -13.61 0.51
C LEU A 83 2.28 -14.95 -0.19
N ALA A 84 1.42 -15.93 0.08
CA ALA A 84 1.42 -17.20 -0.63
C ALA A 84 1.09 -17.02 -2.12
N GLU A 85 0.10 -16.19 -2.45
CA GLU A 85 -0.31 -15.91 -3.84
C GLU A 85 0.79 -15.14 -4.58
N LEU A 86 1.36 -14.13 -3.91
CA LEU A 86 2.50 -13.36 -4.42
C LEU A 86 3.71 -14.26 -4.74
N ARG A 87 3.90 -15.34 -3.99
CA ARG A 87 4.99 -16.31 -4.20
C ARG A 87 4.66 -17.36 -5.26
N GLN A 88 3.40 -17.77 -5.36
CA GLN A 88 2.96 -18.79 -6.31
C GLN A 88 2.80 -18.23 -7.72
N GLU A 89 2.17 -17.06 -7.86
CA GLU A 89 1.82 -16.46 -9.15
C GLU A 89 2.12 -14.94 -9.16
N PRO A 90 3.38 -14.52 -8.98
CA PRO A 90 3.75 -13.10 -8.92
C PRO A 90 3.37 -12.31 -10.17
N GLU A 91 3.41 -12.95 -11.35
CA GLU A 91 3.02 -12.32 -12.62
C GLU A 91 1.52 -12.06 -12.71
N GLN A 92 0.70 -13.01 -12.27
CA GLN A 92 -0.76 -12.87 -12.28
C GLN A 92 -1.19 -11.77 -11.28
N VAL A 93 -0.62 -11.80 -10.07
CA VAL A 93 -0.87 -10.78 -9.04
C VAL A 93 -0.39 -9.40 -9.52
N ALA A 94 0.77 -9.30 -10.16
CA ALA A 94 1.26 -8.04 -10.73
C ALA A 94 0.30 -7.48 -11.80
N ALA A 95 -0.20 -8.33 -12.70
CA ALA A 95 -1.16 -7.93 -13.72
C ALA A 95 -2.48 -7.45 -13.10
N GLU A 96 -2.99 -8.16 -12.09
CA GLU A 96 -4.22 -7.81 -11.40
C GLU A 96 -4.09 -6.51 -10.58
N LEU A 97 -2.95 -6.30 -9.91
CA LEU A 97 -2.63 -5.06 -9.22
C LEU A 97 -2.52 -3.88 -10.19
N LYS A 98 -1.88 -4.10 -11.35
CA LYS A 98 -1.76 -3.08 -12.39
C LYS A 98 -3.13 -2.74 -12.98
N ALA A 99 -3.97 -3.73 -13.27
CA ALA A 99 -5.34 -3.53 -13.74
C ALA A 99 -6.20 -2.78 -12.70
N SER A 100 -6.08 -3.13 -11.42
CA SER A 100 -6.78 -2.46 -10.33
C SER A 100 -6.33 -1.00 -10.17
N CYS A 101 -5.02 -0.75 -10.33
CA CYS A 101 -4.46 0.59 -10.30
C CYS A 101 -4.88 1.41 -11.52
N ASP A 102 -4.94 0.82 -12.71
CA ASP A 102 -5.42 1.47 -13.94
C ASP A 102 -6.91 1.85 -13.84
N ALA A 103 -7.74 0.91 -13.36
CA ALA A 103 -9.16 1.17 -13.09
C ALA A 103 -9.36 2.31 -12.06
N ALA A 104 -8.52 2.35 -11.01
CA ALA A 104 -8.52 3.44 -10.04
C ALA A 104 -7.94 4.75 -10.61
N SER A 105 -7.03 4.69 -11.59
CA SER A 105 -6.49 5.86 -12.28
C SER A 105 -7.53 6.51 -13.19
N GLY A 106 -8.42 5.73 -13.80
CA GLY A 106 -9.60 6.24 -14.50
C GLY A 106 -10.58 7.00 -13.58
N ALA A 107 -10.70 6.58 -12.33
CA ALA A 107 -11.58 7.22 -11.34
C ALA A 107 -10.95 8.44 -10.64
N ALA A 108 -9.63 8.47 -10.47
CA ALA A 108 -8.94 9.50 -9.69
C ALA A 108 -8.68 10.81 -10.44
N GLN A 109 -9.01 10.91 -11.73
CA GLN A 109 -8.95 12.20 -12.44
C GLN A 109 -9.98 13.22 -11.90
N PHE A 110 -10.93 12.80 -11.06
CA PHE A 110 -11.94 13.68 -10.46
C PHE A 110 -11.72 14.04 -8.99
N GLU A 111 -10.71 13.48 -8.31
CA GLU A 111 -10.54 13.66 -6.87
C GLU A 111 -9.13 14.15 -6.50
N SER A 112 -8.66 15.17 -7.22
CA SER A 112 -7.49 15.98 -6.83
C SER A 112 -7.68 17.48 -7.09
N THR A 113 -8.93 17.95 -7.03
CA THR A 113 -9.26 19.36 -6.79
C THR A 113 -10.21 19.45 -5.61
N LEU A 114 -9.70 19.17 -4.40
CA LEU A 114 -10.26 19.76 -3.20
C LEU A 114 -9.39 20.99 -2.88
N PRO A 115 -9.82 22.21 -3.25
CA PRO A 115 -9.18 23.40 -2.73
C PRO A 115 -9.30 23.38 -1.21
N ALA A 116 -8.22 23.79 -0.54
CA ALA A 116 -8.19 23.98 0.91
C ALA A 116 -9.46 24.73 1.37
N PRO A 117 -10.08 24.36 2.50
CA PRO A 117 -11.16 25.15 3.06
C PRO A 117 -10.58 26.51 3.47
N GLU A 118 -10.74 27.53 2.64
CA GLU A 118 -10.53 28.92 3.02
C GLU A 118 -11.46 29.21 4.20
N ALA A 119 -10.85 29.40 5.37
CA ALA A 119 -11.54 29.79 6.57
C ALA A 119 -12.27 31.12 6.34
N PRO A 120 -13.55 31.26 6.72
CA PRO A 120 -14.25 32.53 6.62
C PRO A 120 -13.67 33.48 7.67
N THR A 121 -12.78 34.38 7.27
CA THR A 121 -12.37 35.48 8.14
C THR A 121 -13.44 36.56 8.09
N SER A 122 -14.49 36.35 8.87
CA SER A 122 -15.42 37.40 9.26
C SER A 122 -14.80 38.14 10.45
N THR A 123 -14.23 39.33 10.22
CA THR A 123 -14.10 40.41 11.22
C THR A 123 -13.93 41.74 10.49
N ARG A 124 -15.08 42.36 10.23
CA ARG A 124 -15.42 43.78 10.38
C ARG A 124 -14.34 44.70 11.00
N ASP A 125 -13.98 45.76 10.28
CA ASP A 125 -14.08 47.17 10.75
C ASP A 125 -14.26 48.10 9.54
#